data_AF-A0A7K6QSV5-F1
#
_entry.id   AF-A0A7K6QSV5-F1
#
_cell.length_a   1.000
_cell.length_b   1.000
_cell.length_c   1.000
_cell.angle_alpha   90.00
_cell.angle_beta   90.00
_cell.angle_gamma   90.00
#
_symmetry.space_group_name_H-M   'P 1'
#
loop_
_entity.id
_entity.type
_entity.pdbx_description
1 polymer ?
#
loop_
_entity_poly.entity_id
_entity_poly.type
_entity_poly.pdbx_seq_one_letter_code
_entity_poly.pdbx_strand_id
1 'polypeptide(L)'
;KMAAAAVKSIGGGLGRGLRELRIHLCQRSAGSRGVREFIEQHYVTLKKANPNFPILIRECSGIQPKLWARYEFGKEKSIPLNNLTVDEVGKALESVVKSHA
;
A
#
# COMPACT_ATOMS: atom_id res chain seq x y z
N LYS A 1 14.29 -8.38 6.85
CA LYS A 1 13.09 -8.73 6.05
C LYS A 1 12.81 -7.57 5.10
N MET A 2 12.63 -7.83 3.80
CA MET A 2 12.68 -6.81 2.74
C MET A 2 11.54 -5.78 2.84
N ALA A 3 10.37 -6.18 3.35
CA ALA A 3 9.21 -5.29 3.55
C ALA A 3 9.52 -4.10 4.47
N ALA A 4 10.25 -4.32 5.58
CA ALA A 4 10.58 -3.25 6.52
C ALA A 4 11.52 -2.20 5.90
N ALA A 5 12.44 -2.65 5.04
CA ALA A 5 13.33 -1.75 4.29
C ALA A 5 12.54 -0.94 3.26
N ALA A 6 11.60 -1.57 2.54
CA ALA A 6 10.70 -0.90 1.62
C ALA A 6 9.84 0.17 2.33
N VAL A 7 9.28 -0.14 3.51
CA VAL A 7 8.48 0.83 4.30
C VAL A 7 9.31 2.04 4.71
N LYS A 8 10.59 1.84 5.03
CA LYS A 8 11.52 2.93 5.37
C LYS A 8 11.86 3.79 4.14
N SER A 9 12.05 3.18 2.96
CA SER A 9 12.32 3.93 1.72
C SER A 9 11.08 4.70 1.23
N ILE A 10 9.88 4.14 1.41
CA ILE A 10 8.61 4.77 1.08
C ILE A 10 8.38 6.07 1.86
N GLY A 11 8.79 6.12 3.13
CA GLY A 11 8.56 7.28 4.01
C GLY A 11 9.12 8.61 3.49
N GLY A 12 10.15 8.60 2.64
CA GLY A 12 10.70 9.82 2.03
C GLY A 12 10.05 10.24 0.71
N GLY A 13 9.27 9.35 0.08
CA GLY A 13 8.67 9.57 -1.25
C GLY A 13 7.17 9.90 -1.24
N LEU A 14 6.47 9.59 -0.14
CA LEU A 14 5.06 9.90 0.02
C LEU A 14 4.84 11.43 0.08
N GLY A 15 3.99 11.95 -0.80
CA GLY A 15 3.62 13.38 -0.84
C GLY A 15 4.34 14.24 -1.89
N ARG A 16 5.35 13.72 -2.61
CA ARG A 16 6.01 14.49 -3.70
C ARG A 16 5.19 14.54 -4.99
N GLY A 17 4.53 13.44 -5.34
CA GLY A 17 3.61 13.36 -6.49
C GLY A 17 2.40 12.46 -6.25
N LEU A 18 2.39 11.72 -5.13
CA LEU A 18 1.28 10.90 -4.70
C LEU A 18 0.40 11.71 -3.75
N ARG A 19 -0.91 11.73 -3.99
CA ARG A 19 -1.91 12.47 -3.21
C ARG A 19 -2.66 11.58 -2.24
N GLU A 20 -2.95 10.35 -2.60
CA GLU A 20 -3.58 9.37 -1.71
C GLU A 20 -3.23 7.94 -2.08
N LEU A 21 -3.31 7.06 -1.09
CA LEU A 21 -3.14 5.64 -1.26
C LEU A 21 -4.33 4.90 -0.65
N ARG A 22 -4.93 3.97 -1.39
CA ARG A 22 -6.07 3.18 -0.93
C ARG A 22 -5.76 1.69 -1.05
N ILE A 23 -5.90 0.95 0.04
CA ILE A 23 -5.66 -0.49 0.10
C ILE A 23 -6.99 -1.16 0.31
N HIS A 24 -7.45 -1.89 -0.70
CA HIS A 24 -8.60 -2.76 -0.60
C HIS A 24 -8.12 -4.17 -0.23
N LEU A 25 -8.76 -4.78 0.78
CA LEU A 25 -8.46 -6.15 1.19
C LEU A 25 -9.71 -6.89 1.69
N CYS A 26 -9.65 -8.21 1.70
CA CYS A 26 -10.65 -9.06 2.34
C CYS A 26 -10.19 -9.53 3.72
N GLN A 27 -11.11 -9.57 4.68
CA GLN A 27 -10.84 -9.98 6.05
C GLN A 27 -10.60 -11.49 6.18
N ARG A 28 -11.11 -12.30 5.26
CA ARG A 28 -11.11 -13.77 5.38
C ARG A 28 -10.37 -14.48 4.24
N SER A 29 -10.39 -13.94 3.02
CA SER A 29 -9.83 -14.61 1.84
C SER A 29 -8.33 -14.89 1.99
N ALA A 30 -7.92 -16.08 1.52
CA ALA A 30 -6.52 -16.50 1.53
C ALA A 30 -5.63 -15.55 0.70
N GLY A 31 -6.13 -15.05 -0.43
CA GLY A 31 -5.38 -14.13 -1.29
C GLY A 31 -5.10 -12.75 -0.69
N SER A 32 -5.81 -12.36 0.37
CA SER A 32 -5.54 -11.13 1.12
C SER A 32 -4.71 -11.35 2.39
N ARG A 33 -4.24 -12.58 2.66
CA ARG A 33 -3.48 -12.89 3.88
C ARG A 33 -2.19 -12.07 3.99
N GLY A 34 -1.37 -12.02 2.94
CA GLY A 34 -0.13 -11.24 2.98
C GLY A 34 -0.36 -9.73 3.12
N VAL A 35 -1.47 -9.21 2.59
CA VAL A 35 -1.86 -7.79 2.77
C VAL A 35 -2.28 -7.51 4.21
N ARG A 36 -3.02 -8.43 4.87
CA ARG A 36 -3.39 -8.33 6.28
C ARG A 36 -2.16 -8.29 7.18
N GLU A 37 -1.25 -9.25 7.00
CA GLU A 37 0.01 -9.32 7.75
C GLU A 37 0.88 -8.07 7.54
N PHE A 38 0.91 -7.53 6.31
CA PHE A 38 1.61 -6.27 6.02
C PHE A 38 1.01 -5.09 6.81
N ILE A 39 -0.31 -4.98 6.86
CA ILE A 39 -0.98 -3.92 7.59
C ILE A 39 -0.68 -4.02 9.09
N GLU A 40 -0.80 -5.22 9.67
CA GLU A 40 -0.54 -5.44 11.10
C GLU A 40 0.90 -5.08 11.51
N GLN A 41 1.89 -5.42 10.67
CA GLN A 41 3.31 -5.23 11.01
C GLN A 41 3.86 -3.84 10.64
N HIS A 42 3.36 -3.23 9.57
CA HIS A 42 4.04 -2.08 8.95
C HIS A 42 3.19 -0.82 8.82
N TYR A 43 1.86 -0.91 8.86
CA TYR A 43 0.99 0.26 8.66
C TYR A 43 1.22 1.37 9.68
N VAL A 44 1.35 1.01 10.97
CA VAL A 44 1.52 1.98 12.06
C VAL A 44 2.80 2.79 11.86
N THR A 45 3.90 2.13 11.48
CA THR A 45 5.19 2.79 11.21
C THR A 45 5.09 3.71 9.98
N LEU A 46 4.42 3.25 8.92
CA LEU A 46 4.21 4.03 7.70
C LEU A 46 3.40 5.31 7.99
N LYS A 47 2.32 5.20 8.77
CA LYS A 47 1.44 6.32 9.12
C LYS A 47 2.11 7.29 10.10
N LYS A 48 2.91 6.80 11.05
CA LYS A 48 3.73 7.64 11.93
C LYS A 48 4.77 8.45 11.16
N ALA A 49 5.40 7.85 10.14
CA ALA A 49 6.35 8.56 9.28
C ALA A 49 5.67 9.60 8.38
N ASN A 50 4.38 9.44 8.07
CA ASN A 50 3.63 10.29 7.14
C ASN A 50 2.26 10.69 7.73
N PRO A 51 2.23 11.56 8.76
CA PRO A 51 0.99 11.89 9.46
C PRO A 51 -0.03 12.57 8.53
N ASN A 52 0.43 13.47 7.65
CA ASN A 52 -0.41 14.25 6.75
C ASN A 52 -0.83 13.49 5.48
N PHE A 53 -0.23 12.33 5.21
CA PHE A 53 -0.53 11.58 4.00
C PHE A 53 -1.75 10.65 4.21
N PRO A 54 -2.79 10.73 3.35
CA PRO A 54 -3.98 9.89 3.49
C PRO A 54 -3.72 8.47 2.97
N ILE A 55 -3.68 7.52 3.90
CA ILE A 55 -3.60 6.09 3.62
C ILE A 55 -4.92 5.46 4.06
N LEU A 56 -5.75 5.13 3.08
CA LEU A 56 -7.11 4.64 3.27
C LEU A 56 -7.13 3.11 3.20
N ILE A 57 -7.33 2.46 4.33
CA ILE A 57 -7.59 1.02 4.38
C ILE A 57 -9.10 0.81 4.21
N ARG A 58 -9.48 -0.08 3.29
CA ARG A 58 -10.87 -0.42 2.99
C ARG A 58 -11.01 -1.93 2.95
N GLU A 59 -11.62 -2.47 3.99
CA GLU A 59 -11.87 -3.90 4.08
C GLU A 59 -13.24 -4.23 3.50
N CYS A 60 -13.32 -5.24 2.64
CA CYS A 60 -14.58 -5.69 2.04
C CYS A 60 -14.57 -7.21 1.85
N SER A 61 -15.75 -7.85 1.95
CA SER A 61 -15.88 -9.29 1.78
C SER A 61 -15.92 -9.67 0.31
N GLY A 62 -15.26 -10.77 -0.07
CA GLY A 62 -15.32 -11.32 -1.43
C GLY A 62 -14.56 -10.54 -2.52
N ILE A 63 -13.82 -9.49 -2.15
CA ILE A 63 -13.04 -8.72 -3.11
C ILE A 63 -11.63 -9.29 -3.31
N GLN A 64 -11.07 -9.04 -4.49
CA GLN A 64 -9.64 -9.22 -4.72
C GLN A 64 -8.88 -8.03 -4.13
N PRO A 65 -7.80 -8.27 -3.37
CA PRO A 65 -7.03 -7.20 -2.77
C PRO A 65 -6.38 -6.35 -3.87
N LYS A 66 -6.48 -5.03 -3.73
CA LYS A 66 -6.06 -4.07 -4.74
C LYS A 66 -5.49 -2.81 -4.11
N LEU A 67 -4.35 -2.37 -4.60
CA LEU A 67 -3.73 -1.11 -4.27
C LEU A 67 -4.16 -0.05 -5.28
N TRP A 68 -4.62 1.09 -4.78
CA TRP A 68 -4.87 2.28 -5.57
C TRP A 68 -3.94 3.39 -5.12
N ALA A 69 -3.39 4.09 -6.10
CA ALA A 69 -2.56 5.24 -5.89
C ALA A 69 -3.04 6.36 -6.80
N ARG A 70 -3.39 7.49 -6.20
CA ARG A 70 -3.74 8.71 -6.91
C ARG A 70 -2.57 9.66 -6.88
N TYR A 71 -2.19 10.15 -8.05
CA TYR A 71 -1.17 11.14 -8.27
C TYR A 71 -1.79 12.51 -8.47
N GLU A 72 -0.93 13.49 -8.77
CA GLU A 72 -1.38 14.82 -9.18
C GLU A 72 -2.23 14.77 -10.45
N PHE A 73 -2.99 15.84 -10.68
CA PHE A 73 -3.89 15.97 -11.84
C PHE A 73 -4.94 14.85 -11.94
N GLY A 74 -5.26 14.18 -10.84
CA GLY A 74 -6.30 13.15 -10.78
C GLY A 74 -5.94 11.82 -11.45
N LYS A 75 -4.68 11.60 -11.83
CA LYS A 75 -4.24 10.32 -12.39
C LYS A 75 -4.29 9.24 -11.32
N GLU A 76 -4.95 8.11 -11.60
CA GLU A 76 -5.03 6.98 -10.67
C GLU A 76 -4.42 5.72 -11.29
N LYS A 77 -3.62 4.98 -10.52
CA LYS A 77 -3.08 3.68 -10.88
C LYS A 77 -3.58 2.63 -9.91
N SER A 78 -3.99 1.49 -10.45
CA SER A 78 -4.42 0.35 -9.65
C SER A 78 -3.51 -0.86 -9.88
N ILE A 79 -3.12 -1.55 -8.82
CA ILE A 79 -2.27 -2.74 -8.88
C ILE A 79 -2.96 -3.86 -8.08
N PRO A 80 -3.16 -5.05 -8.66
CA PRO A 80 -3.68 -6.19 -7.92
C PRO A 80 -2.65 -6.68 -6.90
N LEU A 81 -3.10 -6.99 -5.68
CA LEU A 81 -2.27 -7.53 -4.59
C LEU A 81 -2.65 -8.99 -4.26
N ASN A 82 -3.21 -9.72 -5.22
CA ASN A 82 -3.75 -11.05 -4.98
C ASN A 82 -2.64 -12.09 -4.77
N ASN A 83 -2.74 -12.87 -3.70
CA ASN A 83 -1.78 -13.93 -3.32
C ASN A 83 -0.33 -13.44 -3.13
N LEU A 84 -0.12 -12.14 -2.91
CA LEU A 84 1.21 -11.60 -2.65
C LEU A 84 1.62 -11.84 -1.20
N THR A 85 2.91 -12.07 -1.01
CA THR A 85 3.57 -12.10 0.30
C THR A 85 3.78 -10.69 0.87
N VAL A 86 4.06 -10.59 2.17
CA VAL A 86 4.33 -9.31 2.85
C VAL A 86 5.45 -8.52 2.17
N ASP A 87 6.52 -9.21 1.74
CA ASP A 87 7.66 -8.59 1.05
C ASP A 87 7.29 -8.07 -0.35
N GLU A 88 6.46 -8.80 -1.10
CA GLU A 88 5.98 -8.38 -2.42
C GLU A 88 5.01 -7.21 -2.33
N VAL A 89 4.14 -7.18 -1.31
CA VAL A 89 3.27 -6.03 -1.03
C VAL A 89 4.10 -4.78 -0.75
N GLY A 90 5.16 -4.91 0.05
CA GLY A 90 6.11 -3.82 0.30
C GLY A 90 6.78 -3.31 -0.99
N LYS A 91 7.23 -4.21 -1.88
CA LYS A 91 7.80 -3.85 -3.18
C LYS A 91 6.79 -3.18 -4.12
N ALA A 92 5.54 -3.64 -4.15
CA ALA A 92 4.48 -3.05 -4.96
C ALA A 92 4.18 -1.61 -4.50
N LEU A 93 4.11 -1.39 -3.19
CA LEU A 93 4.00 -0.06 -2.59
C LEU A 93 5.19 0.84 -2.95
N GLU A 94 6.41 0.33 -2.84
CA GLU A 94 7.61 1.09 -3.20
C GLU A 94 7.64 1.47 -4.69
N SER A 95 7.24 0.55 -5.58
CA SER A 95 7.14 0.79 -7.02
C SER A 95 6.14 1.91 -7.34
N VAL A 96 5.01 1.94 -6.65
CA VAL A 96 3.99 3.00 -6.79
C VAL A 96 4.50 4.34 -6.31
N VAL A 97 5.24 4.37 -5.19
CA VAL A 97 5.76 5.61 -4.61
C VAL A 97 6.88 6.20 -5.46
N LYS A 98 7.73 5.35 -6.06
CA LYS A 98 8.80 5.76 -6.99
C LYS A 98 8.31 6.06 -8.40
N SER A 99 7.16 5.51 -8.79
CA SER A 99 6.56 5.81 -10.09
C SER A 99 6.05 7.24 -10.10
N HIS A 100 6.88 8.17 -10.58
CA HIS A 100 6.45 9.52 -10.91
C HIS A 100 5.73 9.47 -12.27
N ALA A 101 4.42 9.72 -12.27
CA ALA A 101 3.59 9.76 -13.47
C ALA A 101 3.01 11.17 -13.69
#